data_AF-A0A2A2RZU7-F1
#
_entry.id   AF-A0A2A2RZU7-F1
#
_cell.length_a   1.000
_cell.length_b   1.000
_cell.length_c   1.000
_cell.angle_alpha   90.00
_cell.angle_beta   90.00
_cell.angle_gamma   90.00
#
_symmetry.space_group_name_H-M   'P 1'
#
loop_
_entity.id
_entity.type
_entity.pdbx_description
1 polymer ?
#
loop_
_entity_poly.entity_id
_entity_poly.type
_entity_poly.pdbx_seq_one_letter_code
_entity_poly.pdbx_strand_id
1 'polypeptide(L)'
;MGSYNLKVTIDQDSGFCFGVVYAIDMAEEILAEDGYLYCLGDIVHNDEEVERLKAKGLRIIGHEQLNDLHNEKVLIRAHGEAPETYRVALENNITLIDASCPVVLKLQNRIKTSYDNNENIIIFGKHGHAEVIGLQGQTNNEALVFQDIAELEDAELPASFTLYSQTTKSMDKFYDVKDQLLARGYEVKANDTICRQVSNRDKDLPKFVVQFDKVVFVSGKKSSNGKVLYEVCKKHNPNTYFISAVSELKPEMFNPNDTIGIAGATSTPMWLMQQVKAELEKY
;
A
#
# COMPACT_ATOMS: atom_id res chain seq x y z
N MET A 1 0.90 36.30 -6.83
CA MET A 1 0.95 35.55 -8.10
C MET A 1 2.41 35.38 -8.42
N GLY A 2 2.89 34.14 -8.42
CA GLY A 2 4.28 33.86 -8.75
C GLY A 2 4.61 34.14 -10.21
N SER A 3 5.89 34.10 -10.55
CA SER A 3 6.41 34.39 -11.89
C SER A 3 6.00 33.38 -12.97
N TYR A 4 5.55 32.18 -12.61
CA TYR A 4 5.24 31.08 -13.52
C TYR A 4 3.75 30.99 -13.87
N ASN A 5 2.82 31.49 -13.05
CA ASN A 5 1.38 31.50 -13.37
C ASN A 5 0.84 30.09 -13.73
N LEU A 6 1.14 29.10 -12.88
CA LEU A 6 0.73 27.71 -13.07
C LEU A 6 -0.79 27.52 -12.87
N LYS A 7 -1.41 26.62 -13.64
CA LYS A 7 -2.82 26.21 -13.44
C LYS A 7 -2.87 24.82 -12.82
N VAL A 8 -3.33 24.71 -11.58
CA VAL A 8 -3.16 23.48 -10.78
C VAL A 8 -4.50 22.80 -10.45
N THR A 9 -4.63 21.52 -10.82
CA THR A 9 -5.82 20.69 -10.57
C THR A 9 -5.44 19.42 -9.83
N ILE A 10 -6.17 19.08 -8.76
CA ILE A 10 -6.01 17.81 -8.03
C ILE A 10 -7.03 16.80 -8.56
N ASP A 11 -6.58 15.59 -8.87
CA ASP A 11 -7.45 14.44 -9.12
C ASP A 11 -8.25 14.10 -7.85
N GLN A 12 -9.57 14.26 -7.92
CA GLN A 12 -10.46 14.06 -6.76
C GLN A 12 -10.59 12.60 -6.34
N ASP A 13 -10.27 11.67 -7.25
CA ASP A 13 -10.29 10.24 -6.96
C ASP A 13 -8.94 9.77 -6.36
N SER A 14 -7.96 10.68 -6.22
CA SER A 14 -6.69 10.41 -5.52
C SER A 14 -6.83 10.51 -4.00
N GLY A 15 -5.95 9.80 -3.32
CA GLY A 15 -5.80 9.85 -1.87
C GLY A 15 -6.27 8.56 -1.20
N PHE A 16 -6.46 8.60 0.12
CA PHE A 16 -6.72 7.41 0.92
C PHE A 16 -7.85 6.52 0.38
N CYS A 17 -7.57 5.21 0.29
CA CYS A 17 -8.66 4.24 0.16
C CYS A 17 -9.37 4.05 1.50
N PHE A 18 -10.58 3.48 1.48
CA PHE A 18 -11.37 3.30 2.71
C PHE A 18 -10.63 2.53 3.82
N GLY A 19 -9.79 1.55 3.47
CA GLY A 19 -9.02 0.78 4.46
C GLY A 19 -7.97 1.65 5.17
N VAL A 20 -7.39 2.62 4.47
CA VAL A 20 -6.48 3.61 5.09
C VAL A 20 -7.28 4.63 5.88
N VAL A 21 -8.39 5.15 5.34
CA VAL A 21 -9.28 6.08 6.08
C VAL A 21 -9.69 5.47 7.42
N TYR A 22 -10.19 4.23 7.40
CA TYR A 22 -10.61 3.51 8.60
C TYR A 22 -9.49 3.40 9.64
N ALA A 23 -8.27 3.00 9.22
CA ALA A 23 -7.15 2.88 10.13
C ALA A 23 -6.70 4.23 10.72
N ILE A 24 -6.71 5.29 9.92
CA ILE A 24 -6.37 6.64 10.38
C ILE A 24 -7.43 7.16 11.35
N ASP A 25 -8.71 7.03 11.02
CA ASP A 25 -9.82 7.49 11.87
C ASP A 25 -9.79 6.81 13.25
N MET A 26 -9.63 5.48 13.28
CA MET A 26 -9.48 4.74 14.54
C MET A 26 -8.28 5.21 15.36
N ALA A 27 -7.15 5.46 14.71
CA ALA A 27 -5.96 5.97 15.41
C ALA A 27 -6.21 7.37 15.97
N GLU A 28 -6.82 8.26 15.19
CA GLU A 28 -7.09 9.64 15.62
C GLU A 28 -8.09 9.71 16.77
N GLU A 29 -9.14 8.89 16.77
CA GLU A 29 -10.11 8.80 17.86
C GLU A 29 -9.42 8.44 19.18
N ILE A 30 -8.60 7.38 19.18
CA ILE A 30 -7.90 6.92 20.38
C ILE A 30 -6.83 7.92 20.81
N LEU A 31 -6.09 8.51 19.87
CA LEU A 31 -5.10 9.55 20.19
C LEU A 31 -5.75 10.79 20.81
N ALA A 32 -6.96 11.14 20.40
CA ALA A 32 -7.71 12.26 20.98
C ALA A 32 -8.21 11.95 22.39
N GLU A 33 -8.58 10.69 22.68
CA GLU A 33 -9.07 10.25 23.99
C GLU A 33 -7.94 10.00 24.99
N ASP A 34 -6.93 9.22 24.60
CA ASP A 34 -5.89 8.70 25.49
C ASP A 34 -4.57 9.48 25.41
N GLY A 35 -4.36 10.28 24.36
CA GLY A 35 -3.13 11.05 24.14
C GLY A 35 -1.92 10.25 23.64
N TYR A 36 -2.02 8.91 23.55
CA TYR A 36 -1.01 8.07 22.91
C TYR A 36 -1.61 6.77 22.39
N LEU A 37 -0.93 6.16 21.41
CA LEU A 37 -1.30 4.86 20.86
C LEU A 37 -0.06 4.18 20.27
N TYR A 38 0.15 2.91 20.59
CA TYR A 38 1.15 2.10 19.90
C TYR A 38 0.59 1.59 18.56
N CYS A 39 1.38 1.61 17.50
CA CYS A 39 1.01 1.06 16.20
C CYS A 39 2.09 0.12 15.70
N LEU A 40 1.70 -1.10 15.34
CA LEU A 40 2.62 -2.13 14.85
C LEU A 40 3.01 -1.85 13.40
N GLY A 41 4.21 -1.29 13.24
CA GLY A 41 4.74 -0.75 11.99
C GLY A 41 4.06 0.55 11.53
N ASP A 42 4.58 1.14 10.44
CA ASP A 42 4.01 2.35 9.84
C ASP A 42 2.52 2.16 9.53
N ILE A 43 1.64 2.99 10.10
CA ILE A 43 0.17 2.94 9.92
C ILE A 43 -0.23 3.07 8.44
N VAL A 44 0.51 3.90 7.70
CA VAL A 44 0.40 4.10 6.26
C VAL A 44 1.79 4.33 5.68
N HIS A 45 2.02 3.93 4.43
CA HIS A 45 3.28 4.18 3.72
C HIS A 45 3.34 5.61 3.15
N ASN A 46 3.29 6.61 4.02
CA ASN A 46 3.49 8.04 3.73
C ASN A 46 4.10 8.73 4.95
N ASP A 47 5.35 9.19 4.81
CA ASP A 47 6.14 9.66 5.94
C ASP A 47 5.55 10.95 6.56
N GLU A 48 5.03 11.86 5.74
CA GLU A 48 4.37 13.11 6.18
C GLU A 48 3.15 12.83 7.08
N GLU A 49 2.33 11.83 6.73
CA GLU A 49 1.19 11.40 7.55
C GLU A 49 1.62 10.71 8.84
N VAL A 50 2.67 9.88 8.77
CA VAL A 50 3.24 9.23 9.97
C VAL A 50 3.75 10.27 10.96
N GLU A 51 4.49 11.29 10.50
CA GLU A 51 4.98 12.37 11.36
C GLU A 51 3.84 13.21 11.95
N ARG A 52 2.79 13.49 11.16
CA ARG A 52 1.57 14.16 11.65
C ARG A 52 0.93 13.40 12.81
N LEU A 53 0.83 12.08 12.72
CA LEU A 53 0.24 11.25 13.78
C LEU A 53 1.17 11.05 14.98
N LYS A 54 2.49 10.97 14.76
CA LYS A 54 3.48 10.96 15.85
C LYS A 54 3.40 12.23 16.69
N ALA A 55 3.23 13.38 16.05
CA ALA A 55 3.02 14.66 16.74
C ALA A 55 1.75 14.67 17.61
N LYS A 56 0.78 13.79 17.33
CA LYS A 56 -0.43 13.56 18.15
C LYS A 56 -0.27 12.48 19.23
N GLY A 57 0.88 11.80 19.30
CA GLY A 57 1.15 10.75 20.29
C GLY A 57 1.23 9.32 19.74
N LEU A 58 1.16 9.12 18.41
CA LEU A 58 1.34 7.79 17.82
C LEU A 58 2.78 7.29 18.01
N ARG A 59 2.95 6.05 18.48
CA ARG A 59 4.24 5.41 18.73
C ARG A 59 4.37 4.18 17.82
N ILE A 60 5.20 4.29 16.79
CA ILE A 60 5.47 3.17 15.89
C ILE A 60 6.40 2.17 16.59
N ILE A 61 6.02 0.90 16.60
CA ILE A 61 6.79 -0.21 17.19
C ILE A 61 6.96 -1.35 16.18
N GLY A 62 8.01 -2.15 16.35
CA GLY A 62 8.18 -3.44 15.67
C GLY A 62 7.72 -4.64 16.49
N HIS A 63 7.75 -5.83 15.89
CA HIS A 63 7.38 -7.09 16.56
C HIS A 63 8.26 -7.43 17.77
N GLU A 64 9.55 -7.06 17.76
CA GLU A 64 10.42 -7.24 18.93
C GLU A 64 9.89 -6.46 20.15
N GLN A 65 9.54 -5.19 19.95
CA GLN A 65 9.00 -4.35 21.01
C GLN A 65 7.60 -4.81 21.44
N LEU A 66 6.79 -5.38 20.54
CA LEU A 66 5.48 -5.93 20.87
C LEU A 66 5.58 -7.02 21.95
N ASN A 67 6.60 -7.88 21.88
CA ASN A 67 6.82 -8.96 22.85
C ASN A 67 7.07 -8.45 24.27
N ASP A 68 7.59 -7.23 24.41
CA ASP A 68 7.93 -6.63 25.70
C ASP A 68 6.80 -5.75 26.26
N LEU A 69 5.81 -5.36 25.44
CA LEU A 69 4.67 -4.55 25.88
C LEU A 69 3.65 -5.40 26.63
N HIS A 70 3.04 -4.82 27.68
CA HIS A 70 2.02 -5.46 28.50
C HIS A 70 0.95 -4.46 28.94
N ASN A 71 -0.32 -4.86 28.96
CA ASN A 71 -1.44 -4.01 29.43
C ASN A 71 -1.61 -2.69 28.64
N GLU A 72 -1.25 -2.68 27.35
CA GLU A 72 -1.29 -1.50 26.48
C GLU A 72 -2.30 -1.66 25.35
N LYS A 73 -2.67 -0.55 24.70
CA LYS A 73 -3.40 -0.56 23.43
C LYS A 73 -2.41 -0.56 22.25
N VAL A 74 -2.57 -1.51 21.33
CA VAL A 74 -1.75 -1.59 20.11
C VAL A 74 -2.66 -1.69 18.89
N LEU A 75 -2.44 -0.79 17.92
CA LEU A 75 -3.14 -0.79 16.64
C LEU A 75 -2.43 -1.68 15.64
N ILE A 76 -3.20 -2.58 15.01
CA ILE A 76 -2.80 -3.32 13.82
C ILE A 76 -3.25 -2.53 12.59
N ARG A 77 -2.29 -2.24 11.71
CA ARG A 77 -2.51 -1.47 10.49
C ARG A 77 -3.28 -2.24 9.41
N ALA A 78 -3.75 -1.51 8.40
CA ALA A 78 -4.59 -2.02 7.32
C ALA A 78 -4.06 -3.26 6.54
N HIS A 79 -2.76 -3.53 6.63
CA HIS A 79 -2.10 -4.65 5.98
C HIS A 79 -2.33 -6.01 6.65
N GLY A 80 -2.94 -6.05 7.84
CA GLY A 80 -3.11 -7.29 8.59
C GLY A 80 -1.80 -7.83 9.17
N GLU A 81 -1.96 -8.80 10.07
CA GLU A 81 -0.86 -9.41 10.81
C GLU A 81 -0.96 -10.95 10.79
N ALA A 82 0.14 -11.61 11.14
CA ALA A 82 0.18 -13.06 11.26
C ALA A 82 -0.54 -13.54 12.53
N PRO A 83 -1.01 -14.81 12.61
CA PRO A 83 -1.69 -15.34 13.79
C PRO A 83 -0.88 -15.19 15.09
N GLU A 84 0.45 -15.26 14.98
CA GLU A 84 1.39 -15.09 16.08
C GLU A 84 1.26 -13.72 16.79
N THR A 85 1.03 -12.64 16.03
CA THR A 85 0.83 -11.29 16.59
C THR A 85 -0.36 -11.26 17.56
N TYR A 86 -1.46 -11.95 17.20
CA TYR A 86 -2.65 -12.03 18.04
C TYR A 86 -2.41 -12.89 19.30
N ARG A 87 -1.60 -13.95 19.19
CA ARG A 87 -1.21 -14.79 20.32
C ARG A 87 -0.40 -13.99 21.34
N VAL A 88 0.65 -13.29 20.89
CA VAL A 88 1.48 -12.42 21.74
C VAL A 88 0.63 -11.38 22.46
N ALA A 89 -0.29 -10.74 21.74
CA ALA A 89 -1.15 -9.73 22.36
C ALA A 89 -2.04 -10.30 23.46
N LEU A 90 -2.61 -11.49 23.25
CA LEU A 90 -3.42 -12.17 24.27
C LEU A 90 -2.58 -12.52 25.51
N GLU A 91 -1.38 -13.07 25.30
CA GLU A 91 -0.47 -13.48 26.37
C GLU A 91 0.00 -12.29 27.23
N ASN A 92 0.22 -11.15 26.60
CA ASN A 92 0.70 -9.94 27.27
C ASN A 92 -0.42 -9.00 27.75
N ASN A 93 -1.69 -9.42 27.68
CA ASN A 93 -2.86 -8.60 27.99
C ASN A 93 -2.87 -7.25 27.22
N ILE A 94 -2.46 -7.28 25.95
CA ILE A 94 -2.53 -6.14 25.04
C ILE A 94 -3.93 -6.07 24.44
N THR A 95 -4.54 -4.88 24.48
CA THR A 95 -5.78 -4.61 23.77
C THR A 95 -5.45 -4.29 22.30
N LEU A 96 -5.70 -5.24 21.41
CA LEU A 96 -5.52 -5.01 19.98
C LEU A 96 -6.67 -4.20 19.39
N ILE A 97 -6.30 -3.11 18.72
CA ILE A 97 -7.19 -2.34 17.86
C ILE A 97 -6.92 -2.78 16.43
N ASP A 98 -7.72 -3.73 15.93
CA ASP A 98 -7.49 -4.30 14.60
C ASP A 98 -8.11 -3.44 13.50
N ALA A 99 -7.28 -2.60 12.88
CA ALA A 99 -7.67 -1.79 11.74
C ALA A 99 -7.34 -2.44 10.38
N SER A 100 -7.16 -3.78 10.35
CA SER A 100 -6.92 -4.52 9.11
C SER A 100 -8.02 -4.29 8.09
N CYS A 101 -7.61 -4.06 6.84
CA CYS A 101 -8.57 -3.86 5.76
C CYS A 101 -9.41 -5.13 5.56
N PRO A 102 -10.75 -5.04 5.48
CA PRO A 102 -11.62 -6.21 5.25
C PRO A 102 -11.28 -7.01 3.99
N VAL A 103 -10.71 -6.37 2.97
CA VAL A 103 -10.22 -7.06 1.75
C VAL A 103 -9.02 -7.96 2.07
N VAL A 104 -8.10 -7.47 2.91
CA VAL A 104 -6.93 -8.21 3.36
C VAL A 104 -7.34 -9.34 4.30
N LEU A 105 -8.22 -9.09 5.27
CA LEU A 105 -8.74 -10.13 6.16
C LEU A 105 -9.44 -11.26 5.37
N LYS A 106 -10.22 -10.91 4.34
CA LYS A 106 -10.83 -11.90 3.45
C LYS A 106 -9.77 -12.71 2.68
N LEU A 107 -8.67 -12.08 2.27
CA LEU A 107 -7.56 -12.76 1.62
C LEU A 107 -6.84 -13.71 2.58
N GLN A 108 -6.48 -13.26 3.78
CA GLN A 108 -5.88 -14.09 4.83
C GLN A 108 -6.73 -15.33 5.12
N ASN A 109 -8.04 -15.15 5.30
CA ASN A 109 -8.97 -16.26 5.54
C ASN A 109 -9.03 -17.26 4.37
N ARG A 110 -9.01 -16.78 3.11
CA ARG A 110 -8.98 -17.64 1.93
C ARG A 110 -7.69 -18.47 1.86
N ILE A 111 -6.54 -17.82 2.12
CA ILE A 111 -5.25 -18.51 2.17
C ILE A 111 -5.25 -19.56 3.27
N LYS A 112 -5.73 -19.23 4.47
CA LYS A 112 -5.88 -20.17 5.58
C LYS A 112 -6.74 -21.37 5.20
N THR A 113 -7.88 -21.13 4.54
CA THR A 113 -8.78 -22.21 4.09
C THR A 113 -8.11 -23.12 3.05
N SER A 114 -7.37 -22.55 2.08
CA SER A 114 -6.59 -23.36 1.14
C SER A 114 -5.53 -24.19 1.85
N TYR A 115 -4.85 -23.62 2.86
CA TYR A 115 -3.82 -24.31 3.62
C TYR A 115 -4.40 -25.46 4.45
N ASP A 116 -5.55 -25.25 5.09
CA ASP A 116 -6.26 -26.29 5.86
C ASP A 116 -6.77 -27.43 4.97
N ASN A 117 -6.96 -27.17 3.68
CA ASN A 117 -7.29 -28.18 2.67
C ASN A 117 -6.04 -28.86 2.07
N ASN A 118 -4.84 -28.62 2.61
CA ASN A 118 -3.56 -29.15 2.13
C ASN A 118 -3.24 -28.76 0.68
N GLU A 119 -3.69 -27.58 0.23
CA GLU A 119 -3.29 -27.05 -1.08
C GLU A 119 -1.86 -26.50 -1.01
N ASN A 120 -1.04 -26.75 -2.03
CA ASN A 120 0.24 -26.03 -2.18
C ASN A 120 -0.06 -24.56 -2.51
N ILE A 121 0.50 -23.63 -1.75
CA ILE A 121 0.19 -22.20 -1.90
C ILE A 121 1.42 -21.43 -2.35
N ILE A 122 1.23 -20.61 -3.38
CA ILE A 122 2.22 -19.65 -3.85
C ILE A 122 1.62 -18.24 -3.82
N ILE A 123 2.38 -17.27 -3.31
CA ILE A 123 1.95 -15.88 -3.13
C ILE A 123 2.83 -14.96 -3.99
N PHE A 124 2.21 -14.32 -4.98
CA PHE A 124 2.82 -13.25 -5.74
C PHE A 124 2.79 -11.94 -4.91
N GLY A 125 3.91 -11.61 -4.28
CA GLY A 125 4.00 -10.57 -3.25
C GLY A 125 5.33 -9.82 -3.29
N LYS A 126 5.43 -8.69 -2.60
CA LYS A 126 6.74 -8.06 -2.36
C LYS A 126 7.37 -8.68 -1.11
N HIS A 127 8.61 -9.15 -1.22
CA HIS A 127 9.36 -9.69 -0.07
C HIS A 127 9.44 -8.67 1.07
N GLY A 128 9.21 -9.14 2.29
CA GLY A 128 9.23 -8.32 3.51
C GLY A 128 8.10 -7.28 3.61
N HIS A 129 7.13 -7.27 2.70
CA HIS A 129 5.97 -6.39 2.83
C HIS A 129 5.04 -6.91 3.93
N ALA A 130 4.55 -6.01 4.79
CA ALA A 130 3.70 -6.33 5.95
C ALA A 130 2.54 -7.27 5.59
N GLU A 131 1.77 -6.91 4.56
CA GLU A 131 0.67 -7.74 4.07
C GLU A 131 1.13 -9.15 3.71
N VAL A 132 2.24 -9.29 2.99
CA VAL A 132 2.75 -10.60 2.53
C VAL A 132 3.21 -11.46 3.71
N ILE A 133 3.86 -10.86 4.72
CA ILE A 133 4.19 -11.54 5.98
C ILE A 133 2.91 -12.02 6.66
N GLY A 134 1.88 -11.18 6.74
CA GLY A 134 0.58 -11.54 7.30
C GLY A 134 -0.13 -12.65 6.52
N LEU A 135 0.02 -12.70 5.18
CA LEU A 135 -0.52 -13.78 4.34
C LEU A 135 0.24 -15.09 4.54
N GLN A 136 1.58 -15.05 4.52
CA GLN A 136 2.44 -16.21 4.71
C GLN A 136 2.28 -16.82 6.11
N GLY A 137 2.09 -15.98 7.13
CA GLY A 137 1.78 -16.42 8.50
C GLY A 137 0.50 -17.24 8.63
N GLN A 138 -0.44 -17.15 7.68
CA GLN A 138 -1.64 -18.01 7.67
C GLN A 138 -1.36 -19.46 7.28
N THR A 139 -0.13 -19.74 6.83
CA THR A 139 0.30 -21.04 6.30
C THR A 139 1.45 -21.64 7.11
N ASN A 140 1.61 -21.23 8.38
CA ASN A 140 2.80 -21.56 9.18
C ASN A 140 4.13 -21.23 8.48
N ASN A 141 4.10 -20.21 7.61
CA ASN A 141 5.17 -19.80 6.74
C ASN A 141 5.62 -20.81 5.67
N GLU A 142 4.78 -21.80 5.35
CA GLU A 142 5.07 -22.82 4.32
C GLU A 142 4.79 -22.33 2.90
N ALA A 143 3.92 -21.32 2.71
CA ALA A 143 3.66 -20.76 1.39
C ALA A 143 4.93 -20.15 0.77
N LEU A 144 5.17 -20.46 -0.51
CA LEU A 144 6.26 -19.86 -1.28
C LEU A 144 5.86 -18.46 -1.71
N VAL A 145 6.71 -17.47 -1.42
CA VAL A 145 6.53 -16.08 -1.83
C VAL A 145 7.51 -15.76 -2.94
N PHE A 146 7.05 -15.06 -3.97
CA PHE A 146 7.92 -14.54 -5.02
C PHE A 146 7.47 -13.15 -5.47
N GLN A 147 8.41 -12.33 -5.89
CA GLN A 147 8.13 -10.97 -6.36
C GLN A 147 8.18 -10.82 -7.87
N ASP A 148 9.03 -11.59 -8.55
CA ASP A 148 9.20 -11.62 -9.99
C ASP A 148 9.25 -13.07 -10.49
N ILE A 149 8.76 -13.32 -11.71
CA ILE A 149 8.70 -14.67 -12.28
C ILE A 149 10.09 -15.30 -12.45
N ALA A 150 11.13 -14.47 -12.59
CA ALA A 150 12.52 -14.91 -12.64
C ALA A 150 12.94 -15.65 -11.36
N GLU A 151 12.35 -15.32 -10.20
CA GLU A 151 12.61 -16.02 -8.93
C GLU A 151 12.11 -17.48 -8.95
N LEU A 152 11.23 -17.83 -9.90
CA LEU A 152 10.68 -19.18 -10.06
C LEU A 152 11.36 -19.99 -11.16
N GLU A 153 12.43 -19.50 -11.79
CA GLU A 153 13.14 -20.23 -12.85
C GLU A 153 13.86 -21.47 -12.32
N ASP A 154 14.54 -21.34 -11.17
CA ASP A 154 15.29 -22.42 -10.52
C ASP A 154 14.55 -23.02 -9.31
N ALA A 155 13.30 -22.62 -9.07
CA ALA A 155 12.51 -23.10 -7.95
C ALA A 155 11.88 -24.46 -8.26
N GLU A 156 12.03 -25.43 -7.36
CA GLU A 156 11.24 -26.67 -7.40
C GLU A 156 9.81 -26.37 -6.98
N LEU A 157 8.89 -26.33 -7.96
CA LEU A 157 7.47 -26.12 -7.72
C LEU A 157 6.69 -27.43 -7.82
N PRO A 158 5.63 -27.60 -7.02
CA PRO A 158 4.73 -28.73 -7.17
C PRO A 158 4.00 -28.66 -8.52
N ALA A 159 3.61 -29.82 -9.06
CA ALA A 159 2.91 -29.88 -10.35
C ALA A 159 1.56 -29.13 -10.35
N SER A 160 0.94 -28.99 -9.17
CA SER A 160 -0.34 -28.30 -8.97
C SER A 160 -0.30 -27.44 -7.70
N PHE A 161 -0.74 -26.18 -7.82
CA PHE A 161 -0.77 -25.22 -6.71
C PHE A 161 -1.82 -24.12 -6.89
N THR A 162 -2.14 -23.47 -5.77
CA THR A 162 -3.02 -22.33 -5.68
C THR A 162 -2.21 -21.04 -5.60
N LEU A 163 -2.38 -20.18 -6.61
CA LEU A 163 -1.68 -18.91 -6.73
C LEU A 163 -2.55 -17.78 -6.18
N TYR A 164 -2.02 -17.01 -5.23
CA TYR A 164 -2.61 -15.79 -4.70
C TYR A 164 -1.74 -14.56 -5.03
N SER A 165 -2.34 -13.37 -4.96
CA SER A 165 -1.63 -12.10 -5.18
C SER A 165 -1.79 -11.16 -3.99
N GLN A 166 -0.73 -10.44 -3.66
CA GLN A 166 -0.84 -9.28 -2.78
C GLN A 166 -1.82 -8.26 -3.38
N THR A 167 -2.66 -7.65 -2.54
CA THR A 167 -3.79 -6.80 -2.95
C THR A 167 -3.39 -5.57 -3.78
N THR A 168 -2.14 -5.12 -3.69
CA THR A 168 -1.59 -3.94 -4.39
C THR A 168 -0.65 -4.28 -5.55
N LYS A 169 -0.62 -5.53 -6.04
CA LYS A 169 0.13 -5.89 -7.25
C LYS A 169 -0.61 -5.46 -8.53
N SER A 170 0.14 -5.33 -9.62
CA SER A 170 -0.42 -5.06 -10.95
C SER A 170 -1.21 -6.26 -11.47
N MET A 171 -2.41 -6.01 -12.00
CA MET A 171 -3.24 -7.05 -12.63
C MET A 171 -2.55 -7.65 -13.85
N ASP A 172 -2.01 -6.81 -14.73
CA ASP A 172 -1.33 -7.27 -15.95
C ASP A 172 -0.16 -8.21 -15.62
N LYS A 173 0.66 -7.84 -14.63
CA LYS A 173 1.76 -8.71 -14.17
C LYS A 173 1.27 -10.03 -13.57
N PHE A 174 0.16 -10.02 -12.82
CA PHE A 174 -0.38 -11.26 -12.25
C PHE A 174 -0.87 -12.22 -13.34
N TYR A 175 -1.56 -11.72 -14.36
CA TYR A 175 -2.03 -12.57 -15.46
C TYR A 175 -0.87 -13.05 -16.34
N ASP A 176 0.14 -12.23 -16.59
CA ASP A 176 1.37 -12.62 -17.28
C ASP A 176 2.11 -13.75 -16.53
N VAL A 177 2.32 -13.59 -15.22
CA VAL A 177 2.88 -14.64 -14.34
C VAL A 177 2.08 -15.95 -14.44
N LYS A 178 0.76 -15.86 -14.35
CA LYS A 178 -0.12 -17.03 -14.47
C LYS A 178 0.04 -17.72 -15.82
N ASP A 179 0.02 -16.96 -16.91
CA ASP A 179 0.11 -17.50 -18.28
C ASP A 179 1.49 -18.14 -18.52
N GLN A 180 2.58 -17.55 -17.98
CA GLN A 180 3.92 -18.14 -18.03
C GLN A 180 4.01 -19.44 -17.24
N LEU A 181 3.40 -19.54 -16.05
CA LEU A 181 3.37 -20.78 -15.27
C LEU A 181 2.58 -21.88 -15.97
N LEU A 182 1.44 -21.55 -16.58
CA LEU A 182 0.68 -22.50 -17.40
C LEU A 182 1.49 -22.98 -18.61
N ALA A 183 2.22 -22.08 -19.28
CA ALA A 183 3.09 -22.44 -20.41
C ALA A 183 4.28 -23.33 -20.00
N ARG A 184 4.75 -23.25 -18.75
CA ARG A 184 5.75 -24.16 -18.17
C ARG A 184 5.19 -25.53 -17.79
N GLY A 185 3.87 -25.76 -17.94
CA GLY A 185 3.22 -27.05 -17.71
C GLY A 185 2.65 -27.28 -16.31
N TYR A 186 2.58 -26.23 -15.48
CA TYR A 186 1.98 -26.31 -14.14
C TYR A 186 0.45 -26.24 -14.19
N GLU A 187 -0.21 -26.95 -13.28
CA GLU A 187 -1.64 -26.74 -12.98
C GLU A 187 -1.79 -25.60 -11.97
N VAL A 188 -2.30 -24.45 -12.43
CA VAL A 188 -2.36 -23.23 -11.60
C VAL A 188 -3.82 -22.88 -11.28
N LYS A 189 -4.22 -23.05 -10.02
CA LYS A 189 -5.47 -22.50 -9.48
C LYS A 189 -5.27 -21.03 -9.11
N ALA A 190 -5.38 -20.15 -10.10
CA ALA A 190 -5.11 -18.73 -9.94
C ALA A 190 -6.28 -17.96 -9.28
N ASN A 191 -6.00 -17.32 -8.15
CA ASN A 191 -6.91 -16.44 -7.45
C ASN A 191 -6.45 -14.99 -7.61
N ASP A 192 -7.15 -14.23 -8.45
CA ASP A 192 -6.97 -12.79 -8.55
C ASP A 192 -7.52 -12.11 -7.28
N THR A 193 -6.61 -11.83 -6.35
CA THR A 193 -6.91 -11.22 -5.05
C THR A 193 -6.49 -9.76 -4.96
N ILE A 194 -6.28 -9.13 -6.13
CA ILE A 194 -5.93 -7.70 -6.24
C ILE A 194 -7.16 -6.85 -5.91
N CYS A 195 -6.98 -5.86 -5.04
CA CYS A 195 -8.06 -4.97 -4.62
C CYS A 195 -8.51 -4.09 -5.79
N ARG A 196 -9.80 -4.17 -6.14
CA ARG A 196 -10.35 -3.40 -7.28
C ARG A 196 -10.40 -1.91 -7.07
N GLN A 197 -10.48 -1.44 -5.83
CA GLN A 197 -10.37 0.00 -5.56
C GLN A 197 -8.97 0.54 -5.84
N VAL A 198 -7.95 -0.32 -5.72
CA VAL A 198 -6.58 0.02 -6.06
C VAL A 198 -6.38 -0.11 -7.58
N SER A 199 -6.72 -1.28 -8.14
CA SER A 199 -6.39 -1.59 -9.53
C SER A 199 -7.27 -0.91 -10.58
N ASN A 200 -8.48 -0.45 -10.23
CA ASN A 200 -9.31 0.31 -11.17
C ASN A 200 -8.73 1.70 -11.45
N ARG A 201 -7.90 2.24 -10.54
CA ARG A 201 -7.22 3.53 -10.72
C ARG A 201 -6.33 3.52 -11.96
N ASP A 202 -5.77 2.37 -12.34
CA ASP A 202 -4.98 2.20 -13.56
C ASP A 202 -5.75 2.57 -14.83
N LYS A 203 -7.10 2.53 -14.80
CA LYS A 203 -7.96 2.83 -15.97
C LYS A 203 -8.37 4.30 -16.05
N ASP A 204 -8.54 4.96 -14.91
CA ASP A 204 -9.04 6.33 -14.83
C ASP A 204 -7.93 7.36 -14.76
N LEU A 205 -6.82 7.03 -14.08
CA LEU A 205 -5.66 7.89 -13.95
C LEU A 205 -5.04 8.30 -15.30
N PRO A 206 -4.94 7.42 -16.32
CA PRO A 206 -4.52 7.82 -17.67
C PRO A 206 -5.36 8.95 -18.27
N LYS A 207 -6.68 8.93 -18.08
CA LYS A 207 -7.59 9.96 -18.62
C LYS A 207 -7.33 11.31 -17.96
N PHE A 208 -6.97 11.32 -16.69
CA PHE A 208 -6.62 12.54 -15.96
C PHE A 208 -5.27 13.10 -16.42
N VAL A 209 -4.21 12.29 -16.41
CA VAL A 209 -2.83 12.79 -16.60
C VAL A 209 -2.52 13.32 -18.00
N VAL A 210 -3.25 12.89 -19.03
CA VAL A 210 -3.06 13.36 -20.42
C VAL A 210 -3.61 14.77 -20.65
N GLN A 211 -4.36 15.33 -19.71
CA GLN A 211 -4.97 16.66 -19.82
C GLN A 211 -4.02 17.80 -19.38
N PHE A 212 -2.83 17.47 -18.88
CA PHE A 212 -1.91 18.41 -18.24
C PHE A 212 -0.53 18.38 -18.89
N ASP A 213 0.14 19.52 -18.92
CA ASP A 213 1.52 19.63 -19.42
C ASP A 213 2.48 18.84 -18.55
N LYS A 214 2.29 18.93 -17.23
CA LYS A 214 3.08 18.26 -16.19
C LYS A 214 2.18 17.59 -15.17
N VAL A 215 2.69 16.51 -14.55
CA VAL A 215 2.01 15.85 -13.42
C VAL A 215 2.93 15.79 -12.23
N VAL A 216 2.39 16.13 -11.06
CA VAL A 216 3.05 15.91 -9.76
C VAL A 216 2.33 14.76 -9.07
N PHE A 217 3.01 13.62 -8.99
CA PHE A 217 2.51 12.42 -8.33
C PHE A 217 3.05 12.37 -6.90
N VAL A 218 2.15 12.48 -5.92
CA VAL A 218 2.48 12.55 -4.49
C VAL A 218 2.34 11.16 -3.88
N SER A 219 3.40 10.63 -3.26
CA SER A 219 3.34 9.35 -2.53
C SER A 219 4.56 9.13 -1.63
N GLY A 220 4.41 8.26 -0.63
CA GLY A 220 5.55 7.79 0.17
C GLY A 220 6.43 6.81 -0.63
N LYS A 221 7.75 6.91 -0.45
CA LYS A 221 8.75 6.10 -1.20
C LYS A 221 8.60 4.58 -0.96
N LYS A 222 8.03 4.20 0.18
CA LYS A 222 7.75 2.80 0.56
C LYS A 222 6.45 2.24 -0.04
N SER A 223 5.56 3.07 -0.59
CA SER A 223 4.23 2.68 -1.05
C SER A 223 4.29 1.76 -2.27
N SER A 224 3.86 0.49 -2.12
CA SER A 224 3.79 -0.45 -3.25
C SER A 224 2.81 0.01 -4.31
N ASN A 225 1.61 0.42 -3.90
CA ASN A 225 0.61 0.98 -4.82
C ASN A 225 1.09 2.31 -5.44
N GLY A 226 1.75 3.17 -4.65
CA GLY A 226 2.29 4.44 -5.15
C GLY A 226 3.27 4.26 -6.29
N LYS A 227 4.11 3.22 -6.24
CA LYS A 227 5.00 2.88 -7.37
C LYS A 227 4.23 2.45 -8.61
N VAL A 228 3.23 1.58 -8.45
CA VAL A 228 2.40 1.11 -9.59
C VAL A 228 1.70 2.29 -10.28
N LEU A 229 1.02 3.13 -9.51
CA LEU A 229 0.28 4.28 -10.06
C LEU A 229 1.20 5.36 -10.62
N TYR A 230 2.38 5.57 -10.05
CA TYR A 230 3.39 6.46 -10.62
C TYR A 230 3.82 5.99 -12.02
N GLU A 231 4.09 4.70 -12.20
CA GLU A 231 4.45 4.15 -13.51
C GLU A 231 3.31 4.31 -14.53
N VAL A 232 2.05 4.13 -14.09
CA VAL A 232 0.88 4.42 -14.94
C VAL A 232 0.87 5.89 -15.36
N CYS A 233 1.04 6.83 -14.44
CA CYS A 233 1.14 8.25 -14.78
C CYS A 233 2.29 8.52 -15.76
N LYS A 234 3.49 8.00 -15.47
CA LYS A 234 4.70 8.24 -16.28
C LYS A 234 4.58 7.69 -17.69
N LYS A 235 3.93 6.54 -17.86
CA LYS A 235 3.65 5.92 -19.15
C LYS A 235 2.77 6.80 -20.05
N HIS A 236 1.77 7.46 -19.47
CA HIS A 236 0.80 8.28 -20.21
C HIS A 236 1.18 9.77 -20.26
N ASN A 237 2.00 10.24 -19.33
CA ASN A 237 2.59 11.56 -19.31
C ASN A 237 4.06 11.48 -18.86
N PRO A 238 5.03 11.50 -19.80
CA PRO A 238 6.46 11.45 -19.48
C PRO A 238 6.94 12.60 -18.59
N ASN A 239 6.19 13.71 -18.50
CA ASN A 239 6.46 14.82 -17.58
C ASN A 239 5.82 14.62 -16.19
N THR A 240 5.71 13.37 -15.73
CA THR A 240 5.31 13.05 -14.36
C THR A 240 6.51 13.05 -13.42
N TYR A 241 6.41 13.83 -12.33
CA TYR A 241 7.39 13.93 -11.25
C TYR A 241 6.86 13.27 -9.99
N PHE A 242 7.67 12.41 -9.37
CA PHE A 242 7.37 11.81 -8.08
C PHE A 242 7.86 12.73 -6.97
N ILE A 243 7.00 13.04 -5.99
CA ILE A 243 7.40 13.71 -4.75
C ILE A 243 6.78 12.99 -3.54
N SER A 244 7.48 13.05 -2.42
CA SER A 244 7.04 12.55 -1.12
C SER A 244 6.68 13.66 -0.12
N ALA A 245 7.20 14.86 -0.34
CA ALA A 245 6.94 16.04 0.49
C ALA A 245 6.95 17.32 -0.38
N VAL A 246 6.31 18.38 0.13
CA VAL A 246 6.23 19.69 -0.55
C VAL A 246 7.62 20.26 -0.87
N SER A 247 8.59 20.04 0.02
CA SER A 247 9.98 20.52 -0.13
C SER A 247 10.74 19.91 -1.30
N GLU A 248 10.24 18.83 -1.91
CA GLU A 248 10.85 18.22 -3.09
C GLU A 248 10.44 18.93 -4.41
N LEU A 249 9.46 19.84 -4.35
CA LEU A 249 9.12 20.71 -5.49
C LEU A 249 10.25 21.70 -5.76
N LYS A 250 10.59 21.89 -7.04
CA LYS A 250 11.58 22.88 -7.47
C LYS A 250 11.05 23.69 -8.66
N PRO A 251 11.24 25.03 -8.70
CA PRO A 251 10.74 25.86 -9.79
C PRO A 251 11.23 25.41 -11.18
N GLU A 252 12.45 24.89 -11.29
CA GLU A 252 13.02 24.39 -12.55
C GLU A 252 12.31 23.15 -13.14
N MET A 253 11.38 22.53 -12.39
CA MET A 253 10.55 21.43 -12.90
C MET A 253 9.44 21.92 -13.86
N PHE A 254 9.16 23.22 -13.87
CA PHE A 254 8.00 23.80 -14.52
C PHE A 254 8.39 24.92 -15.49
N ASN A 255 7.53 25.19 -16.46
CA ASN A 255 7.62 26.38 -17.31
C ASN A 255 6.48 27.35 -17.00
N PRO A 256 6.63 28.64 -17.35
CA PRO A 256 5.54 29.59 -17.22
C PRO A 256 4.29 29.14 -18.01
N ASN A 257 3.12 29.21 -17.34
CA ASN A 257 1.79 28.84 -17.81
C ASN A 257 1.52 27.34 -18.00
N ASP A 258 2.41 26.46 -17.51
CA ASP A 258 2.13 25.01 -17.49
C ASP A 258 0.81 24.72 -16.75
N THR A 259 0.03 23.79 -17.30
CA THR A 259 -1.09 23.13 -16.62
C THR A 259 -0.55 21.93 -15.83
N ILE A 260 -0.87 21.86 -14.54
CA ILE A 260 -0.34 20.89 -13.60
C ILE A 260 -1.47 20.02 -13.04
N GLY A 261 -1.37 18.71 -13.27
CA GLY A 261 -2.19 17.70 -12.61
C GLY A 261 -1.50 17.19 -11.35
N ILE A 262 -2.18 17.20 -10.21
CA ILE A 262 -1.73 16.53 -8.99
C ILE A 262 -2.52 15.24 -8.82
N ALA A 263 -1.81 14.14 -8.67
CA ALA A 263 -2.40 12.84 -8.34
C ALA A 263 -1.63 12.19 -7.18
N GLY A 264 -2.23 11.20 -6.53
CA GLY A 264 -1.60 10.53 -5.41
C GLY A 264 -2.01 9.07 -5.27
N ALA A 265 -1.19 8.34 -4.51
CA ALA A 265 -1.47 6.95 -4.17
C ALA A 265 -2.58 6.81 -3.12
N THR A 266 -3.07 5.59 -2.91
CA THR A 266 -4.05 5.26 -1.85
C THR A 266 -3.53 5.42 -0.43
N SER A 267 -2.27 5.80 -0.27
CA SER A 267 -1.59 6.11 0.98
C SER A 267 -1.32 7.60 1.15
N THR A 268 -1.83 8.46 0.27
CA THR A 268 -1.51 9.89 0.25
C THR A 268 -2.66 10.69 0.82
N PRO A 269 -2.45 11.50 1.86
CA PRO A 269 -3.54 12.30 2.40
C PRO A 269 -3.89 13.47 1.47
N MET A 270 -5.19 13.81 1.43
CA MET A 270 -5.68 14.97 0.66
C MET A 270 -5.04 16.27 1.14
N TRP A 271 -4.81 16.43 2.45
CA TRP A 271 -4.17 17.63 3.00
C TRP A 271 -2.78 17.88 2.41
N LEU A 272 -2.00 16.81 2.14
CA LEU A 272 -0.66 16.95 1.55
C LEU A 272 -0.75 17.37 0.09
N MET A 273 -1.68 16.80 -0.68
CA MET A 273 -1.93 17.22 -2.07
C MET A 273 -2.40 18.68 -2.15
N GLN A 274 -3.20 19.14 -1.18
CA GLN A 274 -3.60 20.55 -1.08
C GLN A 274 -2.42 21.47 -0.75
N GLN A 275 -1.50 21.05 0.12
CA GLN A 275 -0.27 21.82 0.39
C GLN A 275 0.64 21.89 -0.84
N VAL A 276 0.79 20.78 -1.57
CA VAL A 276 1.52 20.75 -2.86
C VAL A 276 0.88 21.72 -3.85
N LYS A 277 -0.45 21.72 -3.96
CA LYS A 277 -1.19 22.68 -4.80
C LYS A 277 -0.90 24.13 -4.39
N ALA A 278 -1.03 24.43 -3.10
CA ALA A 278 -0.82 25.77 -2.58
C ALA A 278 0.62 26.27 -2.80
N GLU A 279 1.62 25.37 -2.77
CA GLU A 279 3.01 25.72 -3.08
C GLU A 279 3.20 26.00 -4.59
N LEU A 280 2.66 25.15 -5.47
CA LEU A 280 2.72 25.36 -6.91
C LEU A 280 2.03 26.65 -7.37
N GLU A 281 0.94 27.06 -6.71
CA GLU A 281 0.25 28.33 -7.01
C GLU A 281 1.05 29.58 -6.59
N LYS A 282 2.12 29.42 -5.79
CA LYS A 282 3.08 30.49 -5.48
C LYS A 282 4.14 30.64 -6.56
N TYR A 283 4.34 29.64 -7.41
CA TYR A 283 5.30 29.68 -8.51
C TYR A 283 4.81 30.59 -9.61
#